data_AF-A0A8H5G4R9-F1
#
_entry.id   AF-A0A8H5G4R9-F1
#
_cell.length_a   1.000
_cell.length_b   1.000
_cell.length_c   1.000
_cell.angle_alpha   90.00
_cell.angle_beta   90.00
_cell.angle_gamma   90.00
#
_symmetry.space_group_name_H-M   'P 1'
#
loop_
_entity.id
_entity.type
_entity.pdbx_description
1 polymer ?
#
loop_
_entity_poly.entity_id
_entity_poly.type
_entity_poly.pdbx_seq_one_letter_code
_entity_poly.pdbx_strand_id
1 'polypeptide(L)'
;MSDRLAAFRARPTQAIEMTNLDYQQQSNGRAAGDNAFLTEVVSIQEGIDQFNENIRQIATLRLHSLNALDGEGQNDMAQVEELTNETRTLSLQLRDRIKKLEASPAQMDIQVRNNRMGLLRNKFLEAIQNYQRVEQEGRVKVRQRAERQVRIVNPDASPEEVNAIVEGGGQQIFAQALTSSTRYAESRNAFREVQQRQQDLKQMENTLAELAQLFIDMGTLVEQHEPIINQVQDTAIEVEGDVMKGLKHEEEAVVHARRARRMRWICFFIVLICLAAVAIVLSIVLTRH
;
A
#
# COMPACT_ATOMS: atom_id res chain seq x y z
N MET A 1 3.00 37.59 75.03
CA MET A 1 2.67 37.12 73.67
C MET A 1 3.97 36.94 72.88
N SER A 2 4.91 36.15 73.41
CA SER A 2 6.34 36.26 73.02
C SER A 2 7.05 34.91 72.82
N ASP A 3 6.32 33.80 72.72
CA ASP A 3 6.95 32.46 72.85
C ASP A 3 6.48 31.44 71.81
N ARG A 4 6.13 31.92 70.61
CA ARG A 4 5.88 31.05 69.44
C ARG A 4 7.02 31.09 68.42
N LEU A 5 7.86 32.12 68.45
CA LEU A 5 9.03 32.26 67.58
C LEU A 5 10.25 31.46 68.08
N ALA A 6 10.37 31.24 69.39
CA ALA A 6 11.44 30.42 69.97
C ALA A 6 11.27 28.92 69.63
N ALA A 7 10.04 28.42 69.67
CA ALA A 7 9.70 27.03 69.34
C ALA A 7 9.93 26.68 67.85
N PHE A 8 9.91 27.67 66.94
CA PHE A 8 10.19 27.46 65.52
C PHE A 8 11.70 27.38 65.23
N ARG A 9 12.53 27.99 66.07
CA ARG A 9 14.01 27.99 65.94
C ARG A 9 14.68 26.70 66.43
N ALA A 10 13.93 25.86 67.15
CA ALA A 10 14.42 24.61 67.73
C ALA A 10 14.14 23.36 66.86
N ARG A 11 13.54 23.50 65.67
CA ARG A 11 13.51 22.40 64.70
C ARG A 11 14.92 22.22 64.13
N PRO A 12 15.48 21.01 64.11
CA PRO A 12 16.82 20.80 63.57
C PRO A 12 16.86 21.25 62.11
N THR A 13 17.70 22.23 61.80
CA THR A 13 17.89 22.81 60.46
C THR A 13 18.10 21.72 59.40
N GLN A 14 18.72 20.60 59.78
CA GLN A 14 18.90 19.40 58.96
C GLN A 14 17.59 18.78 58.42
N ALA A 15 16.48 18.81 59.17
CA ALA A 15 15.21 18.24 58.71
C ALA A 15 14.54 19.10 57.63
N ILE A 16 14.67 20.43 57.72
CA ILE A 16 14.16 21.37 56.72
C ILE A 16 15.05 21.35 55.48
N GLU A 17 16.38 21.24 55.65
CA GLU A 17 17.32 21.05 54.53
C GLU A 17 17.10 19.72 53.81
N MET A 18 16.95 18.59 54.53
CA MET A 18 16.61 17.28 53.91
C MET A 18 15.28 17.33 53.16
N THR A 19 14.27 17.99 53.71
CA THR A 19 12.96 18.13 53.05
C THR A 19 13.10 18.98 51.77
N ASN A 20 13.82 20.11 51.82
CA ASN A 20 14.03 20.97 50.65
C ASN A 20 14.91 20.31 49.57
N LEU A 21 15.89 19.49 49.97
CA LEU A 21 16.72 18.70 49.05
C LEU A 21 15.89 17.64 48.31
N ASP A 22 15.00 16.94 49.02
CA ASP A 22 14.06 15.98 48.42
C ASP A 22 13.09 16.68 47.45
N TYR A 23 12.54 17.85 47.81
CA TYR A 23 11.69 18.63 46.91
C TYR A 23 12.43 19.10 45.66
N GLN A 24 13.68 19.56 45.78
CA GLN A 24 14.50 19.99 44.65
C GLN A 24 14.95 18.81 43.76
N GLN A 25 15.27 17.65 44.34
CA GLN A 25 15.56 16.44 43.57
C GLN A 25 14.32 15.92 42.84
N GLN A 26 13.16 15.95 43.47
CA GLN A 26 11.91 15.49 42.87
C GLN A 26 11.41 16.44 41.77
N SER A 27 11.61 17.76 41.91
CA SER A 27 11.31 18.73 40.85
C SER A 27 12.25 18.62 39.67
N ASN A 28 13.56 18.45 39.91
CA ASN A 28 14.55 18.26 38.84
C ASN A 28 14.35 16.93 38.10
N GLY A 29 13.99 15.85 38.82
CA GLY A 29 13.69 14.55 38.21
C GLY A 29 12.48 14.59 37.30
N ARG A 30 11.40 15.27 37.71
CA ARG A 30 10.21 15.49 36.86
C ARG A 30 10.52 16.32 35.62
N ALA A 31 11.20 17.46 35.78
CA ALA A 31 11.56 18.31 34.64
C ALA A 31 12.46 17.59 33.62
N ALA A 32 13.39 16.75 34.09
CA ALA A 32 14.24 15.93 33.22
C ALA A 32 13.44 14.86 32.45
N GLY A 33 12.50 14.19 33.11
CA GLY A 33 11.63 13.19 32.48
C GLY A 33 10.66 13.76 31.45
N ASP A 34 10.07 14.92 31.75
CA ASP A 34 9.17 15.61 30.83
C ASP A 34 9.93 16.06 29.57
N ASN A 35 11.16 16.55 29.72
CA ASN A 35 12.01 16.91 28.59
C ASN A 35 12.40 15.68 27.74
N ALA A 36 12.74 14.55 28.39
CA ALA A 36 13.05 13.31 27.69
C ALA A 36 11.85 12.78 26.88
N PHE A 37 10.64 12.84 27.44
CA PHE A 37 9.41 12.49 26.73
C PHE A 37 9.19 13.38 25.50
N LEU A 38 9.26 14.71 25.67
CA LEU A 38 9.03 15.65 24.56
C LEU A 38 10.09 15.50 23.46
N THR A 39 11.34 15.27 23.84
CA THR A 39 12.44 15.01 22.89
C THR A 39 12.17 13.74 22.08
N GLU A 40 11.71 12.67 22.72
CA GLU A 40 11.36 11.43 22.02
C GLU A 40 10.15 11.62 21.09
N VAL A 41 9.12 12.36 21.51
CA VAL A 41 7.97 12.70 20.64
C VAL A 41 8.45 13.43 19.37
N VAL A 42 9.31 14.43 19.51
CA VAL A 42 9.84 15.18 18.36
C VAL A 42 10.66 14.27 17.45
N SER A 43 11.54 13.44 18.01
CA SER A 43 12.36 12.51 17.23
C SER A 43 11.51 11.45 16.49
N ILE A 44 10.42 10.98 17.07
CA ILE A 44 9.48 10.09 16.38
C ILE A 44 8.76 10.86 15.26
N GLN A 45 8.36 12.12 15.47
CA GLN A 45 7.73 12.93 14.44
C GLN A 45 8.65 13.15 13.23
N GLU A 46 9.93 13.44 13.48
CA GLU A 46 10.96 13.55 12.44
C GLU A 46 11.11 12.23 11.68
N GLY A 47 11.10 11.09 12.38
CA GLY A 47 11.13 9.77 11.74
C GLY A 47 9.88 9.49 10.89
N ILE A 48 8.69 9.96 11.28
CA ILE A 48 7.48 9.87 10.45
C ILE A 48 7.61 10.76 9.21
N ASP A 49 8.24 11.92 9.32
CA ASP A 49 8.47 12.81 8.18
C ASP A 49 9.48 12.18 7.20
N GLN A 50 10.56 11.56 7.71
CA GLN A 50 11.49 10.77 6.89
C GLN A 50 10.80 9.59 6.21
N PHE A 51 9.92 8.88 6.93
CA PHE A 51 9.13 7.79 6.37
C PHE A 51 8.27 8.25 5.18
N ASN A 52 7.59 9.40 5.32
CA ASN A 52 6.82 10.00 4.22
C ASN A 52 7.71 10.44 3.05
N GLU A 53 8.91 10.93 3.32
CA GLU A 53 9.86 11.30 2.27
C GLU A 53 10.34 10.08 1.48
N ASN A 54 10.68 8.98 2.17
CA ASN A 54 11.04 7.74 1.50
C ASN A 54 9.91 7.23 0.59
N ILE A 55 8.64 7.31 1.03
CA ILE A 55 7.47 6.94 0.22
C ILE A 55 7.38 7.76 -1.08
N ARG A 56 7.63 9.07 -1.00
CA ARG A 56 7.63 9.94 -2.19
C ARG A 56 8.77 9.59 -3.15
N GLN A 57 9.95 9.29 -2.61
CA GLN A 57 11.10 8.89 -3.42
C GLN A 57 10.87 7.55 -4.10
N ILE A 58 10.34 6.55 -3.39
CA ILE A 58 9.92 5.26 -3.95
C ILE A 58 8.95 5.47 -5.11
N ALA A 59 7.90 6.26 -4.93
CA ALA A 59 6.93 6.55 -5.97
C ALA A 59 7.56 7.21 -7.20
N THR A 60 8.46 8.16 -6.98
CA THR A 60 9.14 8.91 -8.04
C THR A 60 10.09 8.03 -8.84
N LEU A 61 10.97 7.29 -8.16
CA LEU A 61 11.93 6.37 -8.78
C LEU A 61 11.20 5.25 -9.54
N ARG A 62 10.14 4.70 -8.98
CA ARG A 62 9.35 3.66 -9.65
C ARG A 62 8.65 4.21 -10.90
N LEU A 63 8.09 5.43 -10.85
CA LEU A 63 7.50 6.06 -12.02
C LEU A 63 8.56 6.37 -13.09
N HIS A 64 9.75 6.81 -12.67
CA HIS A 64 10.87 7.02 -13.58
C HIS A 64 11.30 5.70 -14.24
N SER A 65 11.45 4.62 -13.48
CA SER A 65 11.81 3.29 -13.99
C SER A 65 10.77 2.70 -14.97
N LEU A 66 9.50 3.12 -14.87
CA LEU A 66 8.44 2.76 -15.81
C LEU A 66 8.56 3.47 -17.16
N ASN A 67 9.17 4.66 -17.18
CA ASN A 67 9.29 5.52 -18.36
C ASN A 67 10.69 5.51 -18.98
N ALA A 68 11.71 5.10 -18.22
CA ALA A 68 13.10 5.04 -18.67
C ALA A 68 13.25 4.09 -19.87
N LEU A 69 14.10 4.49 -20.82
CA LEU A 69 14.57 3.63 -21.90
C LEU A 69 15.70 2.73 -21.36
N ASP A 70 15.82 1.52 -21.91
CA ASP A 70 16.65 0.42 -21.39
C ASP A 70 18.00 0.86 -20.76
N GLY A 71 18.24 0.41 -19.52
CA GLY A 71 19.50 0.60 -18.77
C GLY A 71 19.40 1.54 -17.57
N GLU A 72 18.75 2.69 -17.71
CA GLU A 72 18.62 3.67 -16.61
C GLU A 72 17.64 3.18 -15.53
N GLY A 73 16.54 2.53 -15.94
CA GLY A 73 15.54 2.00 -15.01
C GLY A 73 16.02 0.86 -14.10
N GLN A 74 17.16 0.22 -14.39
CA GLN A 74 17.70 -0.81 -13.49
C GLN A 74 18.28 -0.22 -12.21
N ASN A 75 18.96 0.93 -12.31
CA ASN A 75 19.51 1.63 -11.15
C ASN A 75 18.39 2.17 -10.25
N ASP A 76 17.29 2.65 -10.85
CA ASP A 76 16.12 3.11 -10.11
C ASP A 76 15.46 1.96 -9.35
N MET A 77 15.33 0.79 -9.98
CA MET A 77 14.70 -0.37 -9.32
C MET A 77 15.53 -0.90 -8.15
N ALA A 78 16.86 -0.86 -8.25
CA ALA A 78 17.73 -1.16 -7.11
C ALA A 78 17.54 -0.15 -5.96
N GLN A 79 17.45 1.14 -6.27
CA GLN A 79 17.17 2.19 -5.27
C GLN A 79 15.76 2.06 -4.67
N VAL A 80 14.77 1.67 -5.46
CA VAL A 80 13.40 1.39 -4.97
C VAL A 80 13.43 0.25 -3.96
N GLU A 81 14.16 -0.83 -4.24
CA GLU A 81 14.30 -1.96 -3.32
C GLU A 81 15.02 -1.57 -2.03
N GLU A 82 16.11 -0.80 -2.13
CA GLU A 82 16.85 -0.27 -0.98
C GLU A 82 15.95 0.62 -0.09
N LEU A 83 15.32 1.62 -0.68
CA LEU A 83 14.41 2.52 0.05
C LEU A 83 13.22 1.77 0.62
N THR A 84 12.69 0.75 -0.06
CA THR A 84 11.58 -0.07 0.48
C THR A 84 12.02 -0.79 1.75
N ASN A 85 13.22 -1.38 1.77
CA ASN A 85 13.77 -2.06 2.94
C ASN A 85 14.10 -1.09 4.09
N GLU A 86 14.64 0.08 3.77
CA GLU A 86 14.89 1.15 4.74
C GLU A 86 13.58 1.62 5.38
N THR A 87 12.58 1.91 4.54
CA THR A 87 11.24 2.37 4.94
C THR A 87 10.54 1.34 5.81
N ARG A 88 10.66 0.05 5.48
CA ARG A 88 10.18 -1.05 6.31
C ARG A 88 10.84 -1.04 7.68
N THR A 89 12.17 -0.96 7.73
CA THR A 89 12.93 -0.93 8.99
C THR A 89 12.52 0.26 9.86
N LEU A 90 12.43 1.44 9.26
CA LEU A 90 11.99 2.66 9.92
C LEU A 90 10.56 2.52 10.48
N SER A 91 9.64 1.93 9.71
CA SER A 91 8.26 1.70 10.18
C SER A 91 8.18 0.83 11.44
N LEU A 92 8.99 -0.23 11.51
CA LEU A 92 9.05 -1.12 12.66
C LEU A 92 9.68 -0.42 13.87
N GLN A 93 10.73 0.37 13.65
CA GLN A 93 11.36 1.18 14.69
C GLN A 93 10.38 2.23 15.25
N LEU A 94 9.64 2.94 14.39
CA LEU A 94 8.64 3.92 14.81
C LEU A 94 7.54 3.26 15.64
N ARG A 95 7.00 2.12 15.18
CA ARG A 95 6.04 1.32 15.94
C ARG A 95 6.55 0.99 17.35
N ASP A 96 7.76 0.43 17.44
CA ASP A 96 8.32 -0.04 18.71
C ASP A 96 8.62 1.13 19.66
N ARG A 97 9.11 2.26 19.13
CA ARG A 97 9.33 3.50 19.88
C ARG A 97 8.02 4.09 20.40
N ILE A 98 6.98 4.16 19.57
CA ILE A 98 5.66 4.64 20.00
C ILE A 98 5.11 3.73 21.11
N LYS A 99 5.11 2.41 20.94
CA LYS A 99 4.65 1.46 21.97
C LYS A 99 5.44 1.57 23.27
N LYS A 100 6.77 1.71 23.18
CA LYS A 100 7.64 1.91 24.35
C LYS A 100 7.34 3.22 25.05
N LEU A 101 7.12 4.29 24.29
CA LEU A 101 6.81 5.61 24.82
C LEU A 101 5.44 5.64 25.51
N GLU A 102 4.47 4.87 25.03
CA GLU A 102 3.16 4.68 25.66
C GLU A 102 3.25 3.88 26.97
N ALA A 103 4.05 2.82 26.98
CA ALA A 103 4.22 1.95 28.16
C ALA A 103 5.04 2.59 29.29
N SER A 104 5.82 3.63 29.00
CA SER A 104 6.64 4.34 30.00
C SER A 104 5.74 5.00 31.08
N PRO A 105 6.11 5.06 32.37
CA PRO A 105 5.30 5.72 33.39
C PRO A 105 5.20 7.24 33.19
N ALA A 106 4.03 7.83 33.48
CA ALA A 106 3.80 9.26 33.30
C ALA A 106 4.49 10.05 34.43
N GLN A 107 5.47 10.88 34.06
CA GLN A 107 6.10 11.84 34.98
C GLN A 107 5.46 13.24 34.86
N MET A 108 4.95 13.54 33.67
CA MET A 108 4.13 14.70 33.30
C MET A 108 2.63 14.48 33.57
N ASP A 109 1.85 15.56 33.39
CA ASP A 109 0.39 15.51 33.37
C ASP A 109 -0.15 14.47 32.37
N ILE A 110 -1.01 13.58 32.86
CA ILE A 110 -1.54 12.43 32.12
C ILE A 110 -2.38 12.88 30.92
N GLN A 111 -3.16 13.96 31.04
CA GLN A 111 -4.00 14.45 29.95
C GLN A 111 -3.15 15.03 28.82
N VAL A 112 -2.17 15.86 29.16
CA VAL A 112 -1.24 16.41 28.17
C VAL A 112 -0.50 15.28 27.45
N ARG A 113 -0.09 14.25 28.20
CA ARG A 113 0.61 13.10 27.64
C ARG A 113 -0.25 12.31 26.67
N ASN A 114 -1.47 11.96 27.09
CA ASN A 114 -2.41 11.19 26.27
C ASN A 114 -2.75 11.93 24.98
N ASN A 115 -2.97 13.25 25.05
CA ASN A 115 -3.20 14.07 23.85
C ASN A 115 -1.99 14.03 22.89
N ARG A 116 -0.77 14.19 23.41
CA ARG A 116 0.45 14.12 22.56
C ARG A 116 0.64 12.74 21.95
N MET A 117 0.40 11.69 22.72
CA MET A 117 0.49 10.30 22.24
C MET A 117 -0.56 9.99 21.17
N GLY A 118 -1.81 10.44 21.37
CA GLY A 118 -2.88 10.28 20.40
C GLY A 118 -2.56 10.97 19.07
N LEU A 119 -2.08 12.21 19.12
CA LEU A 119 -1.64 12.94 17.92
C LEU A 119 -0.48 12.24 17.20
N LEU A 120 0.52 11.77 17.95
CA LEU A 120 1.67 11.07 17.39
C LEU A 120 1.25 9.77 16.68
N ARG A 121 0.36 9.00 17.32
CA ARG A 121 -0.19 7.77 16.77
C ARG A 121 -1.00 8.03 15.50
N ASN A 122 -1.88 9.03 15.52
CA ASN A 122 -2.69 9.39 14.36
C ASN A 122 -1.80 9.80 13.18
N LYS A 123 -0.76 10.62 13.41
CA LYS A 123 0.20 11.01 12.36
C LYS A 123 0.88 9.78 11.74
N PHE A 124 1.23 8.78 12.55
CA PHE A 124 1.84 7.54 12.04
C PHE A 124 0.84 6.68 11.26
N LEU A 125 -0.39 6.53 11.75
CA LEU A 125 -1.47 5.81 11.04
C LEU A 125 -1.79 6.47 9.69
N GLU A 126 -1.86 7.80 9.63
CA GLU A 126 -2.05 8.56 8.39
C GLU A 126 -0.89 8.30 7.41
N ALA A 127 0.36 8.26 7.89
CA ALA A 127 1.52 7.96 7.05
C ALA A 127 1.47 6.52 6.49
N ILE A 128 1.04 5.54 7.30
CA ILE A 128 0.85 4.14 6.86
C ILE A 128 -0.23 4.08 5.78
N GLN A 129 -1.37 4.73 5.98
CA GLN A 129 -2.47 4.78 5.00
C GLN A 129 -2.03 5.47 3.71
N ASN A 130 -1.24 6.55 3.81
CA ASN A 130 -0.66 7.20 2.65
C ASN A 130 0.24 6.25 1.86
N TYR A 131 1.09 5.47 2.55
CA TYR A 131 1.93 4.49 1.86
C TYR A 131 1.09 3.42 1.16
N GLN A 132 0.05 2.88 1.83
CA GLN A 132 -0.86 1.92 1.21
C GLN A 132 -1.49 2.47 -0.06
N ARG A 133 -1.94 3.75 -0.05
CA ARG A 133 -2.48 4.41 -1.24
C ARG A 133 -1.46 4.48 -2.38
N VAL A 134 -0.25 4.95 -2.08
CA VAL A 134 0.84 5.07 -3.05
C VAL A 134 1.21 3.71 -3.67
N GLU A 135 1.28 2.66 -2.86
CA GLU A 135 1.54 1.29 -3.33
C GLU A 135 0.42 0.76 -4.22
N GLN A 136 -0.86 0.97 -3.87
CA GLN A 136 -1.98 0.55 -4.72
C GLN A 136 -1.99 1.29 -6.07
N GLU A 137 -1.78 2.60 -6.07
CA GLU A 137 -1.64 3.39 -7.30
C GLU A 137 -0.46 2.91 -8.15
N GLY A 138 0.66 2.58 -7.50
CA GLY A 138 1.84 1.98 -8.12
C GLY A 138 1.54 0.65 -8.80
N ARG A 139 0.83 -0.26 -8.10
CA ARG A 139 0.44 -1.58 -8.64
C ARG A 139 -0.36 -1.45 -9.92
N VAL A 140 -1.32 -0.52 -9.98
CA VAL A 140 -2.13 -0.30 -11.20
C VAL A 140 -1.22 0.07 -12.39
N LYS A 141 -0.27 1.00 -12.18
CA LYS A 141 0.66 1.45 -13.25
C LYS A 141 1.61 0.33 -13.68
N VAL A 142 2.17 -0.42 -12.74
CA VAL A 142 3.08 -1.54 -13.02
C VAL A 142 2.36 -2.67 -13.73
N ARG A 143 1.13 -2.99 -13.31
CA ARG A 143 0.27 -3.99 -13.96
C ARG A 143 0.00 -3.58 -15.41
N GLN A 144 -0.49 -2.37 -15.65
CA GLN A 144 -0.74 -1.84 -16.99
C GLN A 144 0.52 -1.90 -17.88
N ARG A 145 1.69 -1.62 -17.33
CA ARG A 145 2.95 -1.73 -18.07
C ARG A 145 3.25 -3.18 -18.44
N ALA A 146 3.11 -4.11 -17.51
CA ALA A 146 3.31 -5.54 -17.77
C ALA A 146 2.34 -6.04 -18.85
N GLU A 147 1.06 -5.68 -18.79
CA GLU A 147 0.04 -6.05 -19.79
C GLU A 147 0.40 -5.57 -21.20
N ARG A 148 0.91 -4.33 -21.33
CA ARG A 148 1.39 -3.80 -22.63
C ARG A 148 2.55 -4.63 -23.17
N GLN A 149 3.50 -5.01 -22.31
CA GLN A 149 4.64 -5.83 -22.73
C GLN A 149 4.25 -7.25 -23.10
N VAL A 150 3.26 -7.83 -22.42
CA VAL A 150 2.70 -9.13 -22.81
C VAL A 150 2.12 -9.06 -24.23
N ARG A 151 1.37 -8.00 -24.55
CA ARG A 151 0.77 -7.80 -25.87
C ARG A 151 1.79 -7.52 -26.99
N ILE A 152 2.99 -7.05 -26.66
CA ILE A 152 4.09 -6.92 -27.64
C ILE A 152 4.60 -8.29 -28.07
N VAL A 153 4.70 -9.25 -27.13
CA VAL A 153 5.15 -10.62 -27.41
C VAL A 153 4.02 -11.46 -28.02
N ASN A 154 2.80 -11.32 -27.52
CA ASN A 154 1.62 -12.04 -27.98
C ASN A 154 0.42 -11.08 -28.15
N PRO A 155 0.24 -10.49 -29.36
CA PRO A 155 -0.84 -9.54 -29.63
C PRO A 155 -2.25 -10.13 -29.49
N ASP A 156 -2.38 -11.42 -29.75
CA ASP A 156 -3.67 -12.15 -29.75
C ASP A 156 -4.02 -12.76 -28.38
N ALA A 157 -3.22 -12.49 -27.34
CA ALA A 157 -3.47 -12.99 -26.00
C ALA A 157 -4.83 -12.54 -25.46
N SER A 158 -5.61 -13.49 -24.93
CA SER A 158 -6.87 -13.20 -24.26
C SER A 158 -6.65 -12.40 -22.97
N PRO A 159 -7.63 -11.62 -22.49
CA PRO A 159 -7.52 -10.90 -21.22
C PRO A 159 -7.18 -11.85 -20.05
N GLU A 160 -7.75 -13.06 -20.04
CA GLU A 160 -7.47 -14.06 -19.02
C GLU A 160 -6.01 -14.55 -19.06
N GLU A 161 -5.46 -14.78 -20.25
CA GLU A 161 -4.05 -15.15 -20.42
C GLU A 161 -3.12 -14.01 -20.03
N VAL A 162 -3.43 -12.77 -20.42
CA VAL A 162 -2.65 -11.59 -20.02
C VAL A 162 -2.59 -11.49 -18.49
N ASN A 163 -3.73 -11.61 -17.82
CA ASN A 163 -3.79 -11.58 -16.36
C ASN A 163 -2.99 -12.72 -15.73
N ALA A 164 -3.15 -13.95 -16.22
CA ALA A 164 -2.39 -15.11 -15.73
C ALA A 164 -0.88 -14.92 -15.92
N ILE A 165 -0.44 -14.32 -17.03
CA ILE A 165 0.96 -14.00 -17.25
C ILE A 165 1.40 -12.92 -16.25
N VAL A 166 0.67 -11.81 -16.11
CA VAL A 166 1.08 -10.72 -15.21
C VAL A 166 1.11 -11.12 -13.73
N GLU A 167 0.24 -12.04 -13.29
CA GLU A 167 0.21 -12.59 -11.92
C GLU A 167 1.19 -13.75 -11.70
N GLY A 168 1.87 -14.18 -12.78
CA GLY A 168 2.95 -15.16 -12.69
C GLY A 168 2.51 -16.63 -12.76
N GLY A 169 1.33 -16.92 -13.31
CA GLY A 169 0.83 -18.26 -13.62
C GLY A 169 0.90 -18.66 -15.11
N GLY A 170 1.43 -17.80 -15.99
CA GLY A 170 1.42 -17.98 -17.45
C GLY A 170 2.79 -18.05 -18.15
N GLN A 171 3.90 -18.17 -17.40
CA GLN A 171 5.26 -18.02 -17.95
C GLN A 171 5.59 -19.04 -19.04
N GLN A 172 5.07 -20.26 -18.97
CA GLN A 172 5.37 -21.29 -19.98
C GLN A 172 4.73 -20.96 -21.34
N ILE A 173 3.48 -20.50 -21.33
CA ILE A 173 2.77 -20.04 -22.54
C ILE A 173 3.44 -18.80 -23.09
N PHE A 174 3.85 -17.89 -22.20
CA PHE A 174 4.53 -16.65 -22.58
C PHE A 174 5.93 -16.91 -23.19
N ALA A 175 6.69 -17.84 -22.63
CA ALA A 175 7.98 -18.26 -23.18
C ALA A 175 7.83 -18.98 -24.53
N GLN A 176 6.74 -19.71 -24.74
CA GLN A 176 6.43 -20.32 -26.03
C GLN A 176 6.08 -19.26 -27.09
N ALA A 177 5.36 -18.19 -26.72
CA ALA A 177 5.06 -17.09 -27.64
C ALA A 177 6.33 -16.35 -28.10
N LEU A 178 7.37 -16.34 -27.26
CA LEU A 178 8.66 -15.74 -27.60
C LEU A 178 9.36 -16.45 -28.77
N THR A 179 9.27 -17.79 -28.87
CA THR A 179 9.91 -18.56 -29.95
C THR A 179 9.12 -18.51 -31.26
N SER A 180 7.81 -18.25 -31.21
CA SER A 180 6.99 -18.06 -32.42
C SER A 180 7.01 -16.63 -32.95
N SER A 181 7.53 -15.66 -32.19
CA SER A 181 7.56 -14.26 -32.60
C SER A 181 8.61 -13.99 -33.68
N THR A 182 8.18 -13.27 -34.74
CA THR A 182 9.05 -12.81 -35.83
C THR A 182 10.05 -11.74 -35.38
N ARG A 183 9.79 -11.06 -34.24
CA ARG A 183 10.63 -10.00 -33.66
C ARG A 183 11.31 -10.50 -32.37
N TYR A 184 12.13 -11.54 -32.51
CA TYR A 184 12.73 -12.26 -31.38
C TYR A 184 13.47 -11.37 -30.37
N ALA A 185 14.29 -10.41 -30.83
CA ALA A 185 15.07 -9.53 -29.95
C ALA A 185 14.18 -8.62 -29.08
N GLU A 186 13.18 -7.99 -29.66
CA GLU A 186 12.23 -7.13 -28.95
C GLU A 186 11.30 -7.91 -28.03
N SER A 187 10.87 -9.09 -28.49
CA SER A 187 10.05 -9.98 -27.68
C SER A 187 10.82 -10.48 -26.45
N ARG A 188 12.15 -10.66 -26.56
CA ARG A 188 13.01 -11.04 -25.43
C ARG A 188 13.18 -9.91 -24.41
N ASN A 189 13.25 -8.66 -24.86
CA ASN A 189 13.29 -7.50 -23.97
C ASN A 189 11.94 -7.33 -23.25
N ALA A 190 10.82 -7.40 -23.98
CA ALA A 190 9.49 -7.37 -23.41
C ALA A 190 9.28 -8.51 -22.39
N PHE A 191 9.78 -9.70 -22.67
CA PHE A 191 9.73 -10.84 -21.74
C PHE A 191 10.45 -10.53 -20.42
N ARG A 192 11.68 -9.99 -20.49
CA ARG A 192 12.45 -9.59 -19.31
C ARG A 192 11.76 -8.48 -18.52
N GLU A 193 11.20 -7.49 -19.22
CA GLU A 193 10.46 -6.40 -18.57
C GLU A 193 9.24 -6.96 -17.82
N VAL A 194 8.46 -7.88 -18.41
CA VAL A 194 7.35 -8.54 -17.71
C VAL A 194 7.82 -9.24 -16.44
N GLN A 195 8.92 -9.99 -16.48
CA GLN A 195 9.46 -10.65 -15.29
C GLN A 195 9.86 -9.64 -14.20
N GLN A 196 10.48 -8.53 -14.59
CA GLN A 196 10.84 -7.48 -13.64
C GLN A 196 9.60 -6.81 -13.01
N ARG A 197 8.54 -6.56 -13.79
CA ARG A 197 7.29 -6.01 -13.28
C ARG A 197 6.53 -6.99 -12.39
N GLN A 198 6.60 -8.31 -12.66
CA GLN A 198 6.07 -9.33 -11.76
C GLN A 198 6.77 -9.28 -10.39
N GLN A 199 8.09 -9.15 -10.38
CA GLN A 199 8.85 -9.04 -9.14
C GLN A 199 8.46 -7.77 -8.36
N ASP A 200 8.32 -6.64 -9.06
CA ASP A 200 7.85 -5.39 -8.47
C ASP A 200 6.44 -5.55 -7.86
N LEU A 201 5.48 -6.11 -8.61
CA LEU A 201 4.12 -6.39 -8.10
C LEU A 201 4.14 -7.25 -6.82
N LYS A 202 4.97 -8.29 -6.80
CA LYS A 202 5.12 -9.16 -5.63
C LYS A 202 5.72 -8.41 -4.43
N GLN A 203 6.70 -7.53 -4.66
CA GLN A 203 7.25 -6.68 -3.60
C GLN A 203 6.17 -5.75 -3.04
N MET A 204 5.38 -5.10 -3.90
CA MET A 204 4.27 -4.24 -3.47
C MET A 204 3.23 -5.01 -2.66
N GLU A 205 2.90 -6.25 -3.05
CA GLU A 205 1.99 -7.12 -2.29
C GLU A 205 2.51 -7.43 -0.88
N ASN A 206 3.80 -7.75 -0.76
CA ASN A 206 4.42 -7.95 0.55
C ASN A 206 4.37 -6.68 1.39
N THR A 207 4.73 -5.53 0.81
CA THR A 207 4.67 -4.23 1.48
C THR A 207 3.25 -3.92 1.96
N LEU A 208 2.23 -4.11 1.11
CA LEU A 208 0.83 -3.89 1.50
C LEU A 208 0.38 -4.80 2.64
N ALA A 209 0.79 -6.08 2.63
CA ALA A 209 0.50 -7.01 3.72
C ALA A 209 1.16 -6.58 5.03
N GLU A 210 2.42 -6.14 4.97
CA GLU A 210 3.18 -5.64 6.12
C GLU A 210 2.57 -4.35 6.68
N LEU A 211 2.16 -3.42 5.82
CA LEU A 211 1.47 -2.19 6.22
C LEU A 211 0.10 -2.47 6.84
N ALA A 212 -0.64 -3.46 6.33
CA ALA A 212 -1.90 -3.87 6.93
C ALA A 212 -1.69 -4.42 8.35
N GLN A 213 -0.67 -5.27 8.55
CA GLN A 213 -0.31 -5.76 9.88
C GLN A 213 0.11 -4.61 10.81
N LEU A 214 0.92 -3.67 10.31
CA LEU A 214 1.36 -2.50 11.07
C LEU A 214 0.18 -1.61 11.46
N PHE A 215 -0.81 -1.44 10.57
CA PHE A 215 -2.03 -0.70 10.85
C PHE A 215 -2.84 -1.37 11.97
N ILE A 216 -2.98 -2.70 11.96
CA ILE A 216 -3.66 -3.46 13.03
C ILE A 216 -2.89 -3.32 14.36
N ASP A 217 -1.57 -3.43 14.32
CA ASP A 217 -0.69 -3.32 15.49
C ASP A 217 -0.80 -1.96 16.20
N MET A 218 -1.18 -0.91 15.46
CA MET A 218 -1.36 0.46 15.95
C MET A 218 -2.82 0.85 16.18
N GLY A 219 -3.77 0.20 15.49
CA GLY A 219 -5.20 0.47 15.55
C GLY A 219 -5.90 -0.09 16.80
N THR A 220 -5.37 -1.15 17.41
CA THR A 220 -5.90 -1.76 18.65
C THR A 220 -5.84 -0.84 19.89
N LEU A 221 -5.20 0.33 19.78
CA LEU A 221 -5.05 1.32 20.87
C LEU A 221 -5.96 2.56 20.70
N VAL A 222 -6.85 2.57 19.71
CA VAL A 222 -7.66 3.73 19.31
C VAL A 222 -8.97 3.87 20.11
N GLU A 223 -9.31 2.90 20.97
CA GLU A 223 -10.62 2.86 21.64
C GLU A 223 -10.85 3.89 22.77
N GLN A 224 -9.88 4.72 23.16
CA GLN A 224 -10.02 5.59 24.36
C GLN A 224 -9.96 7.11 24.15
N HIS A 225 -9.77 7.62 22.93
CA HIS A 225 -9.79 9.08 22.72
C HIS A 225 -10.57 9.45 21.44
N GLU A 226 -11.55 10.33 21.65
CA GLU A 226 -12.65 10.79 20.78
C GLU A 226 -12.26 11.32 19.38
N PRO A 227 -13.26 11.59 18.51
CA PRO A 227 -13.33 11.14 17.13
C PRO A 227 -12.31 11.82 16.22
N ILE A 228 -11.87 11.04 15.22
CA ILE A 228 -11.27 11.46 13.95
C ILE A 228 -11.62 12.92 13.66
N ILE A 229 -10.62 13.80 13.68
CA ILE A 229 -10.78 15.18 13.21
C ILE A 229 -11.36 15.08 11.80
N ASN A 230 -12.60 15.54 11.68
CA ASN A 230 -13.43 15.54 10.49
C ASN A 230 -12.83 16.44 9.39
N GLN A 231 -11.74 16.00 8.78
CA GLN A 231 -11.17 16.62 7.58
C GLN A 231 -10.51 15.62 6.62
N VAL A 232 -10.81 14.32 6.78
CA VAL A 232 -10.40 13.24 5.85
C VAL A 232 -11.61 12.47 5.31
N GLN A 233 -12.83 12.91 5.62
CA GLN A 233 -14.07 12.20 5.22
C GLN A 233 -14.52 12.44 3.78
N ASP A 234 -13.99 13.44 3.08
CA ASP A 234 -14.31 13.67 1.67
C ASP A 234 -13.35 12.98 0.69
N THR A 235 -12.28 12.33 1.17
CA THR A 235 -11.33 11.61 0.28
C THR A 235 -11.35 10.10 0.49
N ALA A 236 -12.18 9.56 1.38
CA ALA A 236 -12.36 8.12 1.57
C ALA A 236 -13.68 7.59 0.98
N ILE A 237 -14.74 8.41 0.91
CA ILE A 237 -16.05 7.99 0.40
C ILE A 237 -16.11 7.98 -1.13
N GLU A 238 -15.21 8.70 -1.82
CA GLU A 238 -15.08 8.62 -3.28
C GLU A 238 -14.09 7.51 -3.74
N VAL A 239 -13.30 6.94 -2.83
CA VAL A 239 -12.29 5.90 -3.13
C VAL A 239 -12.90 4.49 -3.22
N GLU A 240 -14.07 4.24 -2.62
CA GLU A 240 -14.81 2.98 -2.83
C GLU A 240 -15.71 3.04 -4.08
N GLY A 241 -16.10 4.24 -4.52
CA GLY A 241 -16.98 4.45 -5.68
C GLY A 241 -16.27 4.51 -7.04
N ASP A 242 -15.07 5.10 -7.10
CA ASP A 242 -14.40 5.35 -8.39
C ASP A 242 -13.50 4.20 -8.87
N VAL A 243 -13.09 3.30 -7.97
CA VAL A 243 -12.51 2.00 -8.37
C VAL A 243 -13.59 1.09 -8.97
N MET A 244 -14.83 1.13 -8.47
CA MET A 244 -15.97 0.43 -9.07
C MET A 244 -16.46 1.07 -10.38
N LYS A 245 -16.34 2.39 -10.56
CA LYS A 245 -16.71 3.05 -11.83
C LYS A 245 -15.63 2.90 -12.91
N GLY A 246 -14.35 2.78 -12.55
CA GLY A 246 -13.29 2.35 -13.47
C GLY A 246 -13.52 0.95 -14.05
N LEU A 247 -14.12 0.06 -13.24
CA LEU A 247 -14.58 -1.29 -13.65
C LEU A 247 -15.88 -1.28 -14.48
N LYS A 248 -16.65 -0.18 -14.48
CA LYS A 248 -17.94 -0.11 -15.21
C LYS A 248 -17.77 0.09 -16.72
N HIS A 249 -16.57 0.47 -17.16
CA HIS A 249 -16.17 0.36 -18.57
C HIS A 249 -15.56 -1.02 -18.92
N GLU A 250 -15.39 -1.91 -17.94
CA GLU A 250 -14.91 -3.29 -18.12
C GLU A 250 -16.08 -4.29 -18.29
N GLU A 251 -17.28 -3.95 -17.79
CA GLU A 251 -18.48 -4.80 -17.92
C GLU A 251 -19.11 -4.73 -19.34
N GLU A 252 -18.91 -3.63 -20.08
CA GLU A 252 -19.37 -3.54 -21.48
C GLU A 252 -18.58 -4.48 -22.41
N ALA A 253 -17.29 -4.70 -22.14
CA ALA A 253 -16.44 -5.60 -22.93
C ALA A 253 -16.88 -7.08 -22.83
N VAL A 254 -17.36 -7.51 -21.65
CA VAL A 254 -17.81 -8.89 -21.40
C VAL A 254 -19.18 -9.16 -22.06
N VAL A 255 -20.09 -8.18 -22.09
CA VAL A 255 -21.41 -8.32 -22.73
C VAL A 255 -21.27 -8.39 -24.25
N HIS A 256 -20.37 -7.60 -24.86
CA HIS A 256 -20.10 -7.68 -26.30
C HIS A 256 -19.44 -9.01 -26.70
N ALA A 257 -18.50 -9.54 -25.90
CA ALA A 257 -17.84 -10.82 -26.18
C ALA A 257 -18.79 -12.03 -26.07
N ARG A 258 -19.70 -12.04 -25.08
CA ARG A 258 -20.70 -13.12 -24.93
C ARG A 258 -21.79 -13.07 -26.02
N ARG A 259 -22.20 -11.87 -26.46
CA ARG A 259 -23.16 -11.70 -27.56
C ARG A 259 -22.58 -12.18 -28.90
N ALA A 260 -21.30 -11.92 -29.18
CA ALA A 260 -20.63 -12.39 -30.39
C ALA A 260 -20.56 -13.93 -30.48
N ARG A 261 -20.26 -14.62 -29.36
CA ARG A 261 -20.22 -16.11 -29.34
C ARG A 261 -21.61 -16.73 -29.53
N ARG A 262 -22.66 -16.15 -28.94
CA ARG A 262 -24.04 -16.64 -29.10
C ARG A 262 -24.55 -16.46 -30.53
N MET A 263 -24.21 -15.37 -31.21
CA MET A 263 -24.60 -15.12 -32.61
C MET A 263 -23.90 -16.07 -33.60
N ARG A 264 -22.66 -16.49 -33.34
CA ARG A 264 -21.95 -17.49 -34.17
C ARG A 264 -22.64 -18.84 -34.17
N TRP A 265 -23.14 -19.29 -33.01
CA TRP A 265 -23.88 -20.56 -32.89
C TRP A 265 -25.24 -20.48 -33.57
N ILE A 266 -25.96 -19.36 -33.44
CA ILE A 266 -27.25 -19.18 -34.12
C ILE A 266 -27.09 -19.21 -35.64
N CYS A 267 -26.09 -18.51 -36.20
CA CYS A 267 -25.81 -18.57 -37.64
C CYS A 267 -25.44 -19.99 -38.11
N PHE A 268 -24.65 -20.74 -37.34
CA PHE A 268 -24.29 -22.11 -37.68
C PHE A 268 -25.51 -23.03 -37.79
N PHE A 269 -26.45 -22.96 -36.83
CA PHE A 269 -27.67 -23.77 -36.88
C PHE A 269 -28.63 -23.38 -38.01
N ILE A 270 -28.74 -22.09 -38.34
CA ILE A 270 -29.55 -21.62 -39.47
C ILE A 270 -29.02 -22.18 -40.80
N VAL A 271 -27.69 -22.14 -41.01
CA VAL A 271 -27.06 -22.67 -42.23
C VAL A 271 -27.28 -24.18 -42.36
N LEU A 272 -27.16 -24.93 -41.26
CA LEU A 272 -27.43 -26.38 -41.24
C LEU A 272 -28.87 -26.70 -41.66
N ILE A 273 -29.85 -25.95 -41.15
CA ILE A 273 -31.27 -26.16 -41.46
C ILE A 273 -31.55 -25.84 -42.93
N CYS A 274 -30.97 -24.76 -43.48
CA CYS A 274 -31.12 -24.44 -44.90
C CYS A 274 -30.55 -25.55 -45.80
N LEU A 275 -29.39 -26.11 -45.47
CA LEU A 275 -28.80 -27.22 -46.23
C LEU A 275 -29.68 -28.48 -46.18
N ALA A 276 -30.24 -28.81 -45.02
CA ALA A 276 -31.16 -29.93 -44.88
C ALA A 276 -32.44 -29.74 -45.72
N ALA A 277 -33.01 -28.54 -45.75
CA ALA A 277 -34.18 -28.23 -46.56
C ALA A 277 -33.91 -28.38 -48.07
N VAL A 278 -32.76 -27.89 -48.55
CA VAL A 278 -32.35 -28.05 -49.95
C VAL A 278 -32.14 -29.51 -50.30
N ALA A 279 -31.51 -30.30 -49.42
CA ALA A 279 -31.32 -31.72 -49.63
C ALA A 279 -32.65 -32.47 -49.76
N ILE A 280 -33.64 -32.16 -48.91
CA ILE A 280 -34.98 -32.78 -48.96
C ILE A 280 -35.69 -32.44 -50.27
N VAL A 281 -35.64 -31.17 -50.71
CA VAL A 281 -36.26 -30.76 -51.97
C VAL A 281 -35.60 -31.47 -53.16
N LEU A 282 -34.27 -31.57 -53.17
CA LEU A 282 -33.53 -32.30 -54.21
C LEU A 282 -33.88 -33.79 -54.20
N SER A 283 -34.00 -34.43 -53.03
CA SER A 283 -34.41 -35.83 -52.93
C SER A 283 -35.83 -36.05 -53.48
N ILE A 284 -36.78 -35.16 -53.19
CA ILE A 284 -38.16 -35.28 -53.70
C ILE A 284 -38.20 -35.08 -55.22
N VAL A 285 -37.43 -34.13 -55.76
CA VAL A 285 -37.36 -33.87 -57.21
C VAL A 285 -36.69 -35.01 -57.94
N LEU A 286 -35.60 -35.57 -57.41
CA LEU A 286 -34.91 -36.74 -57.97
C LEU A 286 -35.73 -38.03 -57.87
N THR A 287 -36.64 -38.15 -56.89
CA THR A 287 -37.54 -39.31 -56.77
C THR A 287 -38.78 -39.17 -57.67
N ARG A 288 -39.05 -37.97 -58.20
CA ARG A 288 -40.18 -37.69 -59.11
C ARG A 288 -39.80 -37.66 -60.59
N HIS A 289 -38.51 -37.70 -60.91
CA HIS A 289 -37.99 -37.95 -62.25
C HIS A 289 -37.63 -39.43 -62.42
#